data_AF-Q4SWQ1-F1
#
_entry.id   AF-Q4SWQ1-F1
#
_cell.length_a   1.000
_cell.length_b   1.000
_cell.length_c   1.000
_cell.angle_alpha   90.00
_cell.angle_beta   90.00
_cell.angle_gamma   90.00
#
_symmetry.space_group_name_H-M   'P 1'
#
loop_
_entity.id
_entity.type
_entity.pdbx_description
1 polymer ?
#
loop_
_entity_poly.entity_id
_entity_poly.type
_entity_poly.pdbx_seq_one_letter_code
_entity_poly.pdbx_strand_id
1 'polypeptide(L)'
;YLPSTAVNTTVQLKELRAHMISLNISAYIIPGTDAHLSEYIAPRDARLAFMTGFTGSAGTAVVTQTKAAVWTDSRYWVQAERQMDCSWELEKDVSISSIAEWLISEVPSGGEIGFDPFLFSVETYENYNINLGSSNRSLKSIPVNLVDQVWKGRPAIRPDGLIRLPDAVIQRTWQMKVEEMRKKMRDNPYRPTALLLSALDETAWLFNMRGEDIPYNPFFYSYTLLTMDEIWLFLHTERLTEDLRSYLNASCNGPLCVKLKNYTTVRNHLQEYVAQSGIKVWIGIEYTNYALYELITPVDKLMTSSYSPVLTTKAVKDEREQQILRDAHVRHLDAIAVIQLLMWLEKEVPLGTQTELTAAEYVDKCRKNQKDNKGPSFETISASGPNAALAHYSPTNESSRKLTVEEMYLVDSGGQYLDGTTDITRTVHWGIPTDLQREAFTRVLKGNIEISRTIFPSGTRGANMEMLGRRALWEVGLNYGHGTGHGVGNYFGVHEWPVGFQTNNIPFTSGMFTSIEPGYYKDNDFGIRIEDVAVIVPTKTKYGNNYLTFEIVSLVPYDKKLIDTSLLSMQQIEWLNKYYETIRTLVGPELDRLQLQKEKDWMLTNTEPFMFLENSAAVTSSMLSLFTLVI
;
A
#
# COMPACT_ATOMS: atom_id res chain seq x y z
N TYR A 1 26.75 -20.64 -11.29
CA TYR A 1 26.96 -20.27 -9.88
C TYR A 1 25.62 -19.79 -9.38
N LEU A 2 25.00 -20.50 -8.44
CA LEU A 2 23.75 -20.06 -7.83
C LEU A 2 24.11 -19.18 -6.62
N PRO A 3 23.49 -18.00 -6.45
CA PRO A 3 23.64 -17.19 -5.25
C PRO A 3 23.31 -18.01 -3.99
N SER A 4 23.94 -17.70 -2.85
CA SER A 4 23.67 -18.40 -1.58
C SER A 4 22.21 -18.25 -1.11
N THR A 5 21.50 -17.26 -1.63
CA THR A 5 20.09 -16.98 -1.37
C THR A 5 19.14 -17.76 -2.27
N ALA A 6 19.63 -18.49 -3.28
CA ALA A 6 18.78 -19.23 -4.21
C ALA A 6 18.20 -20.49 -3.56
N VAL A 7 16.90 -20.70 -3.70
CA VAL A 7 16.19 -21.87 -3.14
C VAL A 7 16.02 -22.93 -4.22
N ASN A 8 16.46 -24.17 -3.96
CA ASN A 8 16.22 -25.28 -4.87
C ASN A 8 14.76 -25.75 -4.79
N THR A 9 14.05 -25.65 -5.92
CA THR A 9 12.60 -25.92 -6.04
C THR A 9 12.28 -27.12 -6.94
N THR A 10 13.30 -27.91 -7.32
CA THR A 10 13.17 -29.02 -8.28
C THR A 10 12.14 -30.06 -7.83
N VAL A 11 12.09 -30.37 -6.54
CA VAL A 11 11.16 -31.37 -5.98
C VAL A 11 9.72 -30.85 -6.02
N GLN A 12 9.52 -29.59 -5.65
CA GLN A 12 8.22 -28.91 -5.66
C GLN A 12 7.63 -28.91 -7.07
N LEU A 13 8.43 -28.53 -8.08
CA LEU A 13 8.01 -28.54 -9.49
C LEU A 13 7.65 -29.95 -9.98
N LYS A 14 8.42 -30.97 -9.59
CA LYS A 14 8.14 -32.36 -9.97
C LYS A 14 6.81 -32.86 -9.38
N GLU A 15 6.57 -32.62 -8.09
CA GLU A 15 5.33 -33.01 -7.42
C GLU A 15 4.12 -32.25 -8.00
N LEU A 16 4.25 -30.93 -8.26
CA LEU A 16 3.19 -30.13 -8.88
C LEU A 16 2.82 -30.65 -10.28
N ARG A 17 3.81 -30.92 -11.13
CA ARG A 17 3.59 -31.46 -12.49
C ARG A 17 2.88 -32.82 -12.46
N ALA A 18 3.16 -33.67 -11.49
CA ALA A 18 2.45 -34.94 -11.31
C ALA A 18 0.94 -34.73 -11.04
N HIS A 19 0.59 -33.74 -10.19
CA HIS A 19 -0.80 -33.37 -9.97
C HIS A 19 -1.46 -32.77 -11.23
N MET A 20 -0.74 -31.94 -11.99
CA MET A 20 -1.24 -31.37 -13.25
C MET A 20 -1.63 -32.45 -14.27
N ILE A 21 -0.81 -33.51 -14.41
CA ILE A 21 -1.10 -34.65 -15.30
C ILE A 21 -2.42 -35.32 -14.90
N SER A 22 -2.66 -35.53 -13.60
CA SER A 22 -3.88 -36.18 -13.11
C SER A 22 -5.17 -35.40 -13.40
N LEU A 23 -5.06 -34.09 -13.60
CA LEU A 23 -6.18 -33.18 -13.89
C LEU A 23 -6.29 -32.81 -15.37
N ASN A 24 -5.43 -33.38 -16.22
CA ASN A 24 -5.34 -33.11 -17.65
C ASN A 24 -5.14 -31.63 -17.99
N ILE A 25 -4.37 -30.90 -17.17
CA ILE A 25 -4.01 -29.49 -17.43
C ILE A 25 -2.58 -29.37 -17.98
N SER A 26 -2.41 -28.44 -18.91
CA SER A 26 -1.13 -28.20 -19.60
C SER A 26 -0.27 -27.16 -18.87
N ALA A 27 -0.90 -26.21 -18.19
CA ALA A 27 -0.24 -25.20 -17.38
C ALA A 27 -1.03 -24.93 -16.09
N TYR A 28 -0.36 -24.38 -15.08
CA TYR A 28 -0.96 -23.93 -13.83
C TYR A 28 -0.44 -22.55 -13.44
N ILE A 29 -1.35 -21.63 -13.14
CA ILE A 29 -1.02 -20.24 -12.75
C ILE A 29 -1.06 -20.11 -11.22
N ILE A 30 -0.02 -19.50 -10.64
CA ILE A 30 0.18 -19.33 -9.20
C ILE A 30 0.45 -17.84 -8.93
N PRO A 31 -0.59 -17.04 -8.67
CA PRO A 31 -0.44 -15.64 -8.29
C PRO A 31 0.11 -15.49 -6.87
N GLY A 32 0.85 -14.41 -6.61
CA GLY A 32 1.31 -14.02 -5.28
C GLY A 32 0.22 -13.33 -4.44
N THR A 33 -0.89 -14.01 -4.18
CA THR A 33 -2.00 -13.48 -3.37
C THR A 33 -2.72 -14.58 -2.56
N ASP A 34 -3.74 -14.21 -1.78
CA ASP A 34 -4.57 -15.11 -1.00
C ASP A 34 -6.03 -15.17 -1.52
N ALA A 35 -6.90 -15.89 -0.81
CA ALA A 35 -8.31 -16.05 -1.21
C ALA A 35 -9.15 -14.75 -1.17
N HIS A 36 -8.58 -13.68 -0.63
CA HIS A 36 -9.20 -12.37 -0.46
C HIS A 36 -8.50 -11.29 -1.27
N LEU A 37 -7.55 -11.69 -2.13
CA LEU A 37 -6.80 -10.81 -3.01
C LEU A 37 -5.99 -9.77 -2.21
N SER A 38 -5.49 -10.16 -1.03
CA SER A 38 -4.67 -9.32 -0.18
C SER A 38 -3.31 -9.04 -0.84
N GLU A 39 -2.80 -7.82 -0.65
CA GLU A 39 -1.46 -7.43 -1.10
C GLU A 39 -0.37 -8.06 -0.23
N TYR A 40 -0.44 -7.84 1.08
CA TYR A 40 0.35 -8.61 2.04
C TYR A 40 -0.42 -9.88 2.37
N ILE A 41 0.31 -10.99 2.46
CA ILE A 41 -0.27 -12.30 2.69
C ILE A 41 0.31 -12.93 3.94
N ALA A 42 -0.48 -13.78 4.60
CA ALA A 42 0.02 -14.60 5.69
C ALA A 42 1.05 -15.61 5.16
N PRO A 43 2.02 -16.06 5.99
CA PRO A 43 3.01 -17.06 5.59
C PRO A 43 2.41 -18.36 5.03
N ARG A 44 1.18 -18.72 5.43
CA ARG A 44 0.47 -19.90 4.92
C ARG A 44 -0.06 -19.76 3.50
N ASP A 45 -0.18 -18.54 3.00
CA ASP A 45 -0.68 -18.24 1.66
C ASP A 45 0.46 -17.85 0.70
N ALA A 46 1.71 -17.81 1.17
CA ALA A 46 2.94 -17.55 0.40
C ALA A 46 3.32 -18.71 -0.55
N ARG A 47 2.36 -19.14 -1.37
CA ARG A 47 2.46 -20.24 -2.33
C ARG A 47 3.47 -19.96 -3.43
N LEU A 48 3.49 -18.71 -3.93
CA LEU A 48 4.50 -18.26 -4.90
C LEU A 48 5.91 -18.47 -4.33
N ALA A 49 6.17 -17.92 -3.15
CA ALA A 49 7.47 -18.04 -2.49
C ALA A 49 7.85 -19.49 -2.18
N PHE A 50 6.90 -20.32 -1.74
CA PHE A 50 7.16 -21.76 -1.54
C PHE A 50 7.56 -22.48 -2.84
N MET A 51 6.94 -22.13 -3.96
CA MET A 51 7.19 -22.78 -5.24
C MET A 51 8.45 -22.29 -5.95
N THR A 52 8.80 -21.00 -5.81
CA THR A 52 9.85 -20.34 -6.60
C THR A 52 11.09 -19.96 -5.79
N GLY A 53 10.97 -19.85 -4.46
CA GLY A 53 11.97 -19.22 -3.59
C GLY A 53 11.91 -17.68 -3.59
N PHE A 54 11.18 -17.07 -4.52
CA PHE A 54 11.06 -15.62 -4.64
C PHE A 54 10.08 -15.04 -3.61
N THR A 55 10.55 -14.13 -2.77
CA THR A 55 9.81 -13.58 -1.62
C THR A 55 9.34 -12.13 -1.82
N GLY A 56 9.38 -11.59 -3.04
CA GLY A 56 8.85 -10.25 -3.30
C GLY A 56 7.32 -10.21 -3.15
N SER A 57 6.76 -9.04 -2.82
CA SER A 57 5.31 -8.90 -2.58
C SER A 57 4.46 -8.97 -3.85
N ALA A 58 5.06 -8.81 -5.03
CA ALA A 58 4.35 -8.86 -6.31
C ALA A 58 4.98 -9.88 -7.24
N GLY A 59 4.15 -10.79 -7.76
CA GLY A 59 4.57 -11.68 -8.85
C GLY A 59 3.53 -12.73 -9.19
N THR A 60 3.68 -13.33 -10.36
CA THR A 60 2.87 -14.48 -10.81
C THR A 60 3.79 -15.53 -11.38
N ALA A 61 3.68 -16.77 -10.89
CA ALA A 61 4.36 -17.91 -11.46
C ALA A 61 3.43 -18.68 -12.41
N VAL A 62 3.99 -19.20 -13.49
CA VAL A 62 3.31 -20.15 -14.38
C VAL A 62 4.19 -21.38 -14.55
N VAL A 63 3.59 -22.55 -14.38
CA VAL A 63 4.26 -23.84 -14.52
C VAL A 63 3.60 -24.63 -15.64
N THR A 64 4.39 -25.11 -16.60
CA THR A 64 3.96 -26.10 -17.59
C THR A 64 4.58 -27.46 -17.28
N GLN A 65 4.30 -28.47 -18.11
CA GLN A 65 4.92 -29.79 -17.96
C GLN A 65 6.44 -29.79 -18.13
N THR A 66 6.99 -28.77 -18.80
CA THR A 66 8.41 -28.70 -19.17
C THR A 66 9.12 -27.43 -18.69
N LYS A 67 8.42 -26.30 -18.58
CA LYS A 67 8.97 -25.00 -18.19
C LYS A 67 8.31 -24.43 -16.94
N ALA A 68 8.93 -23.39 -16.37
CA ALA A 68 8.39 -22.61 -15.28
C ALA A 68 8.93 -21.17 -15.38
N ALA A 69 8.08 -20.17 -15.20
CA ALA A 69 8.44 -18.76 -15.33
C ALA A 69 7.77 -17.92 -14.24
N VAL A 70 8.42 -16.81 -13.85
CA VAL A 70 7.93 -15.83 -12.87
C VAL A 70 7.92 -14.44 -13.51
N TRP A 71 6.78 -13.77 -13.45
CA TRP A 71 6.59 -12.37 -13.82
C TRP A 71 6.62 -11.52 -12.56
N THR A 72 7.40 -10.45 -12.57
CA THR A 72 7.43 -9.44 -11.50
C THR A 72 7.88 -8.09 -12.04
N ASP A 73 7.57 -7.02 -11.31
CA ASP A 73 7.91 -5.66 -11.71
C ASP A 73 9.34 -5.26 -11.32
N SER A 74 9.74 -4.08 -11.80
CA SER A 74 11.10 -3.55 -11.65
C SER A 74 11.61 -3.44 -10.21
N ARG A 75 10.72 -3.41 -9.21
CA ARG A 75 11.11 -3.39 -7.79
C ARG A 75 11.85 -4.67 -7.38
N TYR A 76 11.60 -5.77 -8.10
CA TYR A 76 11.97 -7.12 -7.66
C TYR A 76 12.86 -7.91 -8.62
N TRP A 77 13.24 -7.37 -9.78
CA TRP A 77 14.06 -8.13 -10.76
C TRP A 77 15.37 -8.64 -10.16
N VAL A 78 16.12 -7.78 -9.48
CA VAL A 78 17.40 -8.15 -8.84
C VAL A 78 17.18 -9.16 -7.71
N GLN A 79 16.09 -9.03 -6.96
CA GLN A 79 15.75 -9.97 -5.89
C GLN A 79 15.39 -11.34 -6.47
N ALA A 80 14.57 -11.39 -7.53
CA ALA A 80 14.16 -12.62 -8.18
C ALA A 80 15.37 -13.38 -8.78
N GLU A 81 16.29 -12.68 -9.47
CA GLU A 81 17.53 -13.26 -9.98
C GLU A 81 18.42 -13.86 -8.87
N ARG A 82 18.32 -13.34 -7.63
CA ARG A 82 19.09 -13.81 -6.47
C ARG A 82 18.43 -14.96 -5.72
N GLN A 83 17.11 -15.08 -5.76
CA GLN A 83 16.34 -16.01 -4.92
C GLN A 83 15.86 -17.25 -5.68
N MET A 84 15.70 -17.18 -7.00
CA MET A 84 15.23 -18.31 -7.81
C MET A 84 16.38 -19.21 -8.26
N ASP A 85 16.11 -20.51 -8.41
CA ASP A 85 17.05 -21.46 -9.03
C ASP A 85 16.96 -21.44 -10.57
N CYS A 86 17.81 -22.23 -11.23
CA CYS A 86 17.84 -22.32 -12.69
C CYS A 86 16.61 -23.01 -13.33
N SER A 87 15.64 -23.46 -12.54
CA SER A 87 14.41 -24.06 -13.05
C SER A 87 13.39 -23.02 -13.49
N TRP A 88 13.59 -21.75 -13.10
CA TRP A 88 12.67 -20.64 -13.33
C TRP A 88 13.24 -19.62 -14.31
N GLU A 89 12.43 -19.22 -15.28
CA GLU A 89 12.67 -18.08 -16.16
C GLU A 89 12.12 -16.81 -15.49
N LEU A 90 12.89 -15.71 -15.46
CA LEU A 90 12.42 -14.42 -14.98
C LEU A 90 11.93 -13.58 -16.15
N GLU A 91 10.66 -13.21 -16.11
CA GLU A 91 10.04 -12.31 -17.08
C GLU A 91 9.88 -10.91 -16.47
N LYS A 92 10.50 -9.92 -17.12
CA LYS A 92 10.57 -8.52 -16.64
C LYS A 92 9.33 -7.71 -17.07
N ASP A 93 8.16 -8.27 -16.81
CA ASP A 93 6.84 -7.69 -17.06
C ASP A 93 5.86 -8.19 -15.97
N VAL A 94 4.72 -7.53 -15.83
CA VAL A 94 3.60 -7.91 -14.96
C VAL A 94 2.28 -8.01 -15.71
N SER A 95 2.26 -7.67 -17.00
CA SER A 95 1.04 -7.63 -17.79
C SER A 95 0.44 -9.03 -17.99
N ILE A 96 -0.87 -9.15 -17.80
CA ILE A 96 -1.62 -10.39 -18.11
C ILE A 96 -1.45 -10.75 -19.59
N SER A 97 -1.30 -9.76 -20.49
CA SER A 97 -1.01 -9.99 -21.91
C SER A 97 0.30 -10.75 -22.11
N SER A 98 1.39 -10.37 -21.42
CA SER A 98 2.68 -11.07 -21.53
C SER A 98 2.59 -12.50 -21.03
N ILE A 99 1.91 -12.73 -19.90
CA ILE A 99 1.67 -14.07 -19.37
C ILE A 99 0.84 -14.90 -20.36
N ALA A 100 -0.20 -14.30 -20.96
CA ALA A 100 -1.05 -14.97 -21.95
C ALA A 100 -0.27 -15.30 -23.24
N GLU A 101 0.58 -14.41 -23.73
CA GLU A 101 1.44 -14.64 -24.90
C GLU A 101 2.40 -15.82 -24.66
N TRP A 102 3.02 -15.88 -23.48
CA TRP A 102 3.85 -17.01 -23.07
C TRP A 102 3.05 -18.31 -22.93
N LEU A 103 1.85 -18.25 -22.37
CA LEU A 103 0.95 -19.40 -22.32
C LEU A 103 0.58 -19.89 -23.73
N ILE A 104 0.35 -18.99 -24.69
CA ILE A 104 0.01 -19.34 -26.07
C ILE A 104 1.19 -20.01 -26.78
N SER A 105 2.43 -19.60 -26.50
CA SER A 105 3.64 -20.20 -27.09
C SER A 105 3.97 -21.57 -26.50
N GLU A 106 3.70 -21.80 -25.21
CA GLU A 106 4.06 -23.03 -24.50
C GLU A 106 2.93 -24.07 -24.41
N VAL A 107 1.67 -23.64 -24.42
CA VAL A 107 0.51 -24.55 -24.33
C VAL A 107 -0.04 -24.85 -25.72
N PRO A 108 -0.19 -26.12 -26.11
CA PRO A 108 -0.75 -26.49 -27.41
C PRO A 108 -2.20 -26.04 -27.55
N SER A 109 -2.65 -25.85 -28.80
CA SER A 109 -4.06 -25.57 -29.09
C SER A 109 -4.96 -26.65 -28.50
N GLY A 110 -6.05 -26.25 -27.85
CA GLY A 110 -6.97 -27.13 -27.12
C GLY A 110 -6.50 -27.47 -25.69
N GLY A 111 -5.34 -26.98 -25.25
CA GLY A 111 -4.85 -27.18 -23.89
C GLY A 111 -5.64 -26.40 -22.84
N GLU A 112 -5.88 -27.05 -21.69
CA GLU A 112 -6.49 -26.43 -20.51
C GLU A 112 -5.42 -25.86 -19.58
N ILE A 113 -5.64 -24.62 -19.12
CA ILE A 113 -4.78 -23.90 -18.19
C ILE A 113 -5.50 -23.84 -16.84
N GLY A 114 -4.95 -24.53 -15.84
CA GLY A 114 -5.54 -24.59 -14.51
C GLY A 114 -5.23 -23.35 -13.69
N PHE A 115 -6.18 -22.94 -12.86
CA PHE A 115 -5.97 -21.90 -11.85
C PHE A 115 -6.81 -22.20 -10.60
N ASP A 116 -6.38 -21.67 -9.46
CA ASP A 116 -7.21 -21.63 -8.25
C ASP A 116 -8.16 -20.43 -8.32
N PRO A 117 -9.49 -20.64 -8.39
CA PRO A 117 -10.46 -19.55 -8.51
C PRO A 117 -10.54 -18.65 -7.28
N PHE A 118 -10.00 -19.05 -6.12
CA PHE A 118 -9.89 -18.14 -4.97
C PHE A 118 -8.80 -17.08 -5.15
N LEU A 119 -7.80 -17.31 -6.00
CA LEU A 119 -6.64 -16.42 -6.16
C LEU A 119 -6.77 -15.46 -7.36
N PHE A 120 -7.94 -15.44 -8.01
CA PHE A 120 -8.22 -14.59 -9.17
C PHE A 120 -9.38 -13.67 -8.85
N SER A 121 -9.23 -12.37 -9.12
CA SER A 121 -10.39 -11.48 -9.19
C SER A 121 -11.23 -11.79 -10.43
N VAL A 122 -12.49 -11.34 -10.43
CA VAL A 122 -13.35 -11.44 -11.62
C VAL A 122 -12.69 -10.72 -12.80
N GLU A 123 -12.15 -9.52 -12.58
CA GLU A 123 -11.43 -8.76 -13.61
C GLU A 123 -10.18 -9.48 -14.11
N THR A 124 -9.40 -10.09 -13.20
CA THR A 124 -8.21 -10.88 -13.58
C THR A 124 -8.60 -12.04 -14.48
N TYR A 125 -9.64 -12.81 -14.11
CA TYR A 125 -10.14 -13.90 -14.92
C TYR A 125 -10.62 -13.42 -16.30
N GLU A 126 -11.41 -12.35 -16.35
CA GLU A 126 -11.90 -11.78 -17.60
C GLU A 126 -10.76 -11.35 -18.52
N ASN A 127 -9.72 -10.72 -17.97
CA ASN A 127 -8.53 -10.31 -18.71
C ASN A 127 -7.77 -11.52 -19.30
N TYR A 128 -7.54 -12.59 -18.51
CA TYR A 128 -6.94 -13.81 -19.06
C TYR A 128 -7.83 -14.44 -20.14
N ASN A 129 -9.15 -14.51 -19.91
CA ASN A 129 -10.09 -15.10 -20.84
C ASN A 129 -10.13 -14.34 -22.18
N ILE A 130 -10.04 -13.01 -22.16
CA ILE A 130 -9.94 -12.18 -23.37
C ILE A 130 -8.63 -12.43 -24.11
N ASN A 131 -7.50 -12.40 -23.41
CA ASN A 131 -6.17 -12.55 -24.03
C ASN A 131 -5.95 -13.98 -24.59
N LEU A 132 -6.54 -15.01 -23.97
CA LEU A 132 -6.44 -16.40 -24.43
C LEU A 132 -7.52 -16.79 -25.46
N GLY A 133 -8.65 -16.08 -25.53
CA GLY A 133 -9.85 -16.53 -26.23
C GLY A 133 -9.67 -16.77 -27.74
N SER A 134 -8.82 -15.99 -28.42
CA SER A 134 -8.55 -16.15 -29.86
C SER A 134 -7.62 -17.34 -30.17
N SER A 135 -7.02 -17.95 -29.15
CA SER A 135 -5.99 -18.97 -29.30
C SER A 135 -6.50 -20.40 -29.13
N ASN A 136 -7.80 -20.65 -28.91
CA ASN A 136 -8.32 -21.99 -28.64
C ASN A 136 -7.63 -22.66 -27.41
N ARG A 137 -7.31 -21.86 -26.38
CA ARG A 137 -6.89 -22.32 -25.05
C ARG A 137 -7.97 -21.91 -24.05
N SER A 138 -8.21 -22.71 -23.03
CA SER A 138 -9.26 -22.46 -22.03
C SER A 138 -8.70 -22.43 -20.62
N LEU A 139 -9.32 -21.63 -19.76
CA LEU A 139 -9.06 -21.63 -18.32
C LEU A 139 -9.92 -22.70 -17.65
N LYS A 140 -9.34 -23.43 -16.71
CA LYS A 140 -10.01 -24.46 -15.90
C LYS A 140 -9.95 -24.08 -14.42
N SER A 141 -11.11 -23.80 -13.85
CA SER A 141 -11.30 -23.53 -12.42
C SER A 141 -11.03 -24.80 -11.60
N ILE A 142 -10.08 -24.74 -10.68
CA ILE A 142 -9.70 -25.85 -9.78
C ILE A 142 -9.72 -25.33 -8.33
N PRO A 143 -10.84 -25.44 -7.59
CA PRO A 143 -10.97 -24.92 -6.22
C PRO A 143 -10.03 -25.55 -5.19
N VAL A 144 -9.45 -26.71 -5.48
CA VAL A 144 -8.42 -27.34 -4.64
C VAL A 144 -7.06 -26.87 -5.13
N ASN A 145 -6.40 -26.02 -4.35
CA ASN A 145 -5.08 -25.49 -4.70
C ASN A 145 -4.05 -26.62 -4.81
N LEU A 146 -3.34 -26.70 -5.95
CA LEU A 146 -2.36 -27.76 -6.20
C LEU A 146 -1.06 -27.56 -5.43
N VAL A 147 -0.69 -26.31 -5.12
CA VAL A 147 0.49 -26.01 -4.29
C VAL A 147 0.27 -26.52 -2.87
N ASP A 148 -0.95 -26.38 -2.35
CA ASP A 148 -1.29 -26.87 -1.02
C ASP A 148 -1.15 -28.40 -0.89
N GLN A 149 -1.30 -29.16 -1.99
CA GLN A 149 -1.08 -30.62 -2.02
C GLN A 149 0.40 -31.00 -1.96
N VAL A 150 1.28 -30.13 -2.47
CA VAL A 150 2.74 -30.28 -2.46
C VAL A 150 3.35 -29.79 -1.14
N TRP A 151 2.71 -28.81 -0.49
CA TRP A 151 3.25 -28.13 0.68
C TRP A 151 3.01 -28.87 2.01
N LYS A 152 3.80 -29.94 2.24
CA LYS A 152 3.71 -30.79 3.44
C LYS A 152 3.88 -30.04 4.78
N GLY A 153 4.67 -28.96 4.79
CA GLY A 153 4.96 -28.13 5.97
C GLY A 153 4.18 -26.81 6.01
N ARG A 154 3.02 -26.72 5.35
CA ARG A 154 2.25 -25.48 5.27
C ARG A 154 1.92 -24.93 6.67
N PRO A 155 2.25 -23.66 6.98
CA PRO A 155 1.95 -23.06 8.28
C PRO A 155 0.45 -23.11 8.62
N ALA A 156 0.15 -23.38 9.89
CA ALA A 156 -1.22 -23.30 10.41
C ALA A 156 -1.69 -21.83 10.50
N ILE A 157 -3.01 -21.64 10.52
CA ILE A 157 -3.60 -20.35 10.89
C ILE A 157 -3.24 -20.07 12.34
N ARG A 158 -2.74 -18.87 12.64
CA ARG A 158 -2.43 -18.49 14.01
C ARG A 158 -3.73 -18.23 14.80
N PRO A 159 -3.80 -18.66 16.07
CA PRO A 159 -4.97 -18.40 16.90
C PRO A 159 -4.93 -16.95 17.41
N ASP A 160 -5.35 -15.99 16.58
CA ASP A 160 -5.22 -14.58 16.92
C ASP A 160 -6.53 -13.97 17.44
N GLY A 161 -6.41 -12.93 18.26
CA GLY A 161 -7.52 -12.25 18.92
C GLY A 161 -8.23 -11.27 17.99
N LEU A 162 -9.50 -11.55 17.68
CA LEU A 162 -10.38 -10.55 17.07
C LEU A 162 -10.69 -9.46 18.10
N ILE A 163 -10.72 -8.20 17.66
CA ILE A 163 -11.10 -7.07 18.52
C ILE A 163 -12.15 -6.20 17.81
N ARG A 164 -12.97 -5.52 18.61
CA ARG A 164 -13.77 -4.38 18.13
C ARG A 164 -13.00 -3.09 18.36
N LEU A 165 -13.17 -2.12 17.48
CA LEU A 165 -12.64 -0.78 17.70
C LEU A 165 -13.32 -0.11 18.92
N PRO A 166 -12.58 0.68 19.72
CA PRO A 166 -13.16 1.48 20.80
C PRO A 166 -14.14 2.52 20.29
N ASP A 167 -15.19 2.81 21.06
CA ASP A 167 -16.20 3.82 20.66
C ASP A 167 -15.60 5.23 20.51
N ALA A 168 -14.49 5.51 21.20
CA ALA A 168 -13.78 6.77 21.11
C ALA A 168 -13.21 7.06 19.70
N VAL A 169 -12.93 6.04 18.88
CA VAL A 169 -12.37 6.20 17.53
C VAL A 169 -13.41 5.96 16.41
N ILE A 170 -14.65 5.66 16.78
CA ILE A 170 -15.73 5.38 15.85
C ILE A 170 -16.74 6.53 15.85
N GLN A 171 -17.05 7.09 14.69
CA GLN A 171 -18.23 7.95 14.52
C GLN A 171 -19.44 7.17 14.00
N ARG A 172 -19.22 6.25 13.05
CA ARG A 172 -20.26 5.41 12.44
C ARG A 172 -20.23 4.00 13.02
N THR A 173 -21.26 3.63 13.79
CA THR A 173 -21.41 2.26 14.27
C THR A 173 -21.60 1.28 13.11
N TRP A 174 -21.35 -0.01 13.33
CA TRP A 174 -21.53 -1.00 12.28
C TRP A 174 -22.98 -1.07 11.80
N GLN A 175 -23.96 -0.84 12.68
CA GLN A 175 -25.38 -0.79 12.34
C GLN A 175 -25.68 0.38 11.39
N MET A 176 -25.09 1.56 11.64
CA MET A 176 -25.22 2.72 10.75
C MET A 176 -24.63 2.42 9.38
N LYS A 177 -23.45 1.77 9.33
CA LYS A 177 -22.80 1.37 8.07
C LYS A 177 -23.63 0.36 7.29
N VAL A 178 -24.18 -0.65 7.96
CA VAL A 178 -25.09 -1.63 7.35
C VAL A 178 -26.33 -0.96 6.77
N GLU A 179 -26.96 -0.05 7.50
CA GLU A 179 -28.13 0.68 7.00
C GLU A 179 -27.78 1.59 5.81
N GLU A 180 -26.61 2.23 5.82
CA GLU A 180 -26.10 2.98 4.67
C GLU A 180 -25.95 2.07 3.44
N MET A 181 -25.39 0.87 3.60
CA MET A 181 -25.23 -0.08 2.48
C MET A 181 -26.58 -0.58 1.97
N ARG A 182 -27.52 -0.91 2.86
CA ARG A 182 -28.90 -1.27 2.47
C ARG A 182 -29.62 -0.13 1.78
N LYS A 183 -29.41 1.12 2.23
CA LYS A 183 -29.93 2.30 1.54
C LYS A 183 -29.36 2.41 0.12
N LYS A 184 -28.05 2.24 -0.05
CA LYS A 184 -27.42 2.19 -1.38
C LYS A 184 -27.98 1.08 -2.26
N MET A 185 -28.26 -0.10 -1.71
CA MET A 185 -28.91 -1.19 -2.44
C MET A 185 -30.34 -0.84 -2.87
N ARG A 186 -31.16 -0.22 -1.99
CA ARG A 186 -32.54 0.21 -2.32
C ARG A 186 -32.60 1.33 -3.35
N ASP A 187 -31.72 2.32 -3.21
CA ASP A 187 -31.66 3.50 -4.07
C ASP A 187 -31.04 3.17 -5.45
N ASN A 188 -30.37 2.03 -5.57
CA ASN A 188 -29.79 1.60 -6.84
C ASN A 188 -30.91 1.24 -7.85
N PRO A 189 -30.86 1.77 -9.10
CA PRO A 189 -31.86 1.48 -10.13
C PRO A 189 -32.06 -0.01 -10.42
N TYR A 190 -31.01 -0.82 -10.24
CA TYR A 190 -31.01 -2.25 -10.49
C TYR A 190 -31.49 -3.10 -9.31
N ARG A 191 -31.75 -2.48 -8.15
CA ARG A 191 -32.29 -3.07 -6.91
C ARG A 191 -31.69 -4.44 -6.54
N PRO A 192 -30.38 -4.52 -6.28
CA PRO A 192 -29.77 -5.76 -5.78
C PRO A 192 -30.41 -6.17 -4.45
N THR A 193 -30.59 -7.48 -4.26
CA THR A 193 -31.14 -8.06 -3.03
C THR A 193 -30.06 -8.45 -2.03
N ALA A 194 -28.82 -8.61 -2.50
CA ALA A 194 -27.65 -8.91 -1.68
C ALA A 194 -26.42 -8.15 -2.15
N LEU A 195 -25.49 -7.92 -1.22
CA LEU A 195 -24.14 -7.43 -1.44
C LEU A 195 -23.19 -8.48 -0.88
N LEU A 196 -22.30 -9.00 -1.72
CA LEU A 196 -21.27 -9.96 -1.33
C LEU A 196 -19.92 -9.24 -1.23
N LEU A 197 -19.26 -9.39 -0.08
CA LEU A 197 -17.96 -8.81 0.22
C LEU A 197 -16.94 -9.93 0.40
N SER A 198 -15.84 -9.81 -0.35
CA SER A 198 -14.77 -10.80 -0.39
C SER A 198 -13.46 -10.23 0.13
N ALA A 199 -13.24 -8.93 0.07
CA ALA A 199 -12.05 -8.35 0.64
C ALA A 199 -12.15 -8.31 2.17
N LEU A 200 -11.04 -8.62 2.85
CA LEU A 200 -11.00 -8.64 4.32
C LEU A 200 -11.26 -7.25 4.90
N ASP A 201 -10.77 -6.26 4.19
CA ASP A 201 -10.76 -4.87 4.56
C ASP A 201 -12.22 -4.32 4.59
N GLU A 202 -13.04 -4.67 3.60
CA GLU A 202 -14.49 -4.38 3.55
C GLU A 202 -15.24 -4.90 4.78
N THR A 203 -15.01 -6.16 5.13
CA THR A 203 -15.68 -6.80 6.27
C THR A 203 -15.20 -6.18 7.60
N ALA A 204 -13.89 -5.97 7.75
CA ALA A 204 -13.32 -5.30 8.92
C ALA A 204 -13.88 -3.88 9.12
N TRP A 205 -14.02 -3.10 8.04
CA TRP A 205 -14.59 -1.75 8.09
C TRP A 205 -16.09 -1.76 8.39
N LEU A 206 -16.86 -2.66 7.76
CA LEU A 206 -18.32 -2.73 7.93
C LEU A 206 -18.69 -3.00 9.40
N PHE A 207 -17.96 -3.90 10.06
CA PHE A 207 -18.22 -4.30 11.45
C PHE A 207 -17.43 -3.52 12.50
N ASN A 208 -16.57 -2.56 12.12
CA ASN A 208 -15.62 -1.91 13.06
C ASN A 208 -14.80 -2.93 13.86
N MET A 209 -14.37 -4.00 13.21
CA MET A 209 -13.57 -5.08 13.81
C MET A 209 -12.18 -5.12 13.18
N ARG A 210 -11.21 -5.67 13.92
CA ARG A 210 -9.82 -5.87 13.48
C ARG A 210 -9.34 -7.25 13.90
N GLY A 211 -8.31 -7.72 13.20
CA GLY A 211 -7.60 -8.97 13.49
C GLY A 211 -6.11 -8.81 13.25
N GLU A 212 -5.38 -9.94 13.29
CA GLU A 212 -3.92 -9.98 13.11
C GLU A 212 -3.52 -11.11 12.15
N ASP A 213 -4.45 -11.55 11.29
CA ASP A 213 -4.25 -12.72 10.42
C ASP A 213 -3.22 -12.47 9.33
N ILE A 214 -3.11 -11.20 8.90
CA ILE A 214 -2.18 -10.74 7.88
C ILE A 214 -1.12 -9.87 8.56
N PRO A 215 0.18 -10.13 8.35
CA PRO A 215 1.23 -9.26 8.87
C PRO A 215 1.00 -7.80 8.46
N TYR A 216 1.19 -6.88 9.41
CA TYR A 216 1.07 -5.42 9.25
C TYR A 216 -0.34 -4.88 8.95
N ASN A 217 -1.25 -5.72 8.46
CA ASN A 217 -2.62 -5.36 8.12
C ASN A 217 -3.59 -5.92 9.16
N PRO A 218 -4.35 -5.06 9.87
CA PRO A 218 -5.17 -5.50 11.00
C PRO A 218 -6.49 -6.16 10.57
N PHE A 219 -6.39 -7.20 9.74
CA PHE A 219 -7.49 -7.92 9.09
C PHE A 219 -7.68 -9.32 9.67
N PHE A 220 -8.84 -9.92 9.37
CA PHE A 220 -9.16 -11.29 9.74
C PHE A 220 -9.89 -12.01 8.61
N TYR A 221 -9.54 -13.26 8.36
CA TYR A 221 -10.13 -14.08 7.30
C TYR A 221 -11.65 -14.15 7.43
N SER A 222 -12.34 -13.53 6.47
CA SER A 222 -13.79 -13.42 6.52
C SER A 222 -14.44 -13.12 5.17
N TYR A 223 -15.70 -13.53 5.04
CA TYR A 223 -16.60 -13.11 3.95
C TYR A 223 -17.88 -12.56 4.55
N THR A 224 -18.53 -11.64 3.84
CA THR A 224 -19.84 -11.11 4.27
C THR A 224 -20.85 -11.20 3.14
N LEU A 225 -22.03 -11.75 3.41
CA LEU A 225 -23.20 -11.62 2.55
C LEU A 225 -24.23 -10.77 3.28
N LEU A 226 -24.39 -9.52 2.84
CA LEU A 226 -25.37 -8.58 3.36
C LEU A 226 -26.62 -8.62 2.48
N THR A 227 -27.76 -9.00 3.03
CA THR A 227 -29.05 -8.93 2.35
C THR A 227 -29.90 -7.80 2.93
N MET A 228 -31.06 -7.57 2.33
CA MET A 228 -32.02 -6.59 2.84
C MET A 228 -32.48 -6.86 4.28
N ASP A 229 -32.55 -8.14 4.68
CA ASP A 229 -33.14 -8.57 5.94
C ASP A 229 -32.22 -9.42 6.80
N GLU A 230 -31.06 -9.84 6.29
CA GLU A 230 -30.12 -10.71 7.00
C GLU A 230 -28.67 -10.25 6.78
N ILE A 231 -27.79 -10.65 7.71
CA ILE A 231 -26.36 -10.39 7.63
C ILE A 231 -25.66 -11.72 7.92
N TRP A 232 -24.93 -12.26 6.95
CA TRP A 232 -24.14 -13.48 7.14
C TRP A 232 -22.68 -13.12 7.19
N LEU A 233 -22.01 -13.48 8.29
CA LEU A 233 -20.58 -13.28 8.48
C LEU A 233 -19.90 -14.65 8.58
N PHE A 234 -19.07 -14.95 7.59
CA PHE A 234 -18.29 -16.17 7.52
C PHE A 234 -16.91 -15.92 8.09
N LEU A 235 -16.56 -16.61 9.17
CA LEU A 235 -15.23 -16.51 9.81
C LEU A 235 -14.94 -17.77 10.63
N HIS A 236 -13.75 -17.83 11.23
CA HIS A 236 -13.37 -18.87 12.19
C HIS A 236 -14.09 -18.67 13.53
N THR A 237 -15.30 -19.24 13.66
CA THR A 237 -16.23 -18.96 14.78
C THR A 237 -15.66 -19.28 16.16
N GLU A 238 -14.74 -20.22 16.23
CA GLU A 238 -13.98 -20.61 17.42
C GLU A 238 -13.12 -19.47 17.99
N ARG A 239 -12.82 -18.43 17.20
CA ARG A 239 -12.02 -17.26 17.60
C ARG A 239 -12.86 -16.13 18.21
N LEU A 240 -14.18 -16.22 18.17
CA LEU A 240 -15.06 -15.20 18.74
C LEU A 240 -15.28 -15.39 20.23
N THR A 241 -14.91 -14.36 20.99
CA THR A 241 -15.26 -14.18 22.41
C THR A 241 -16.75 -13.92 22.58
N GLU A 242 -17.28 -14.14 23.80
CA GLU A 242 -18.70 -13.85 24.09
C GLU A 242 -19.02 -12.35 23.95
N ASP A 243 -18.08 -11.47 24.31
CA ASP A 243 -18.22 -10.03 24.13
C ASP A 243 -18.41 -9.64 22.65
N LEU A 244 -17.66 -10.26 21.74
CA LEU A 244 -17.83 -10.03 20.30
C LEU A 244 -19.13 -10.62 19.77
N ARG A 245 -19.56 -11.78 20.27
CA ARG A 245 -20.86 -12.37 19.92
C ARG A 245 -21.99 -11.44 20.34
N SER A 246 -21.89 -10.85 21.53
CA SER A 246 -22.83 -9.83 22.00
C SER A 246 -22.76 -8.56 21.17
N TYR A 247 -21.57 -8.08 20.82
CA TYR A 247 -21.38 -6.87 19.99
C TYR A 247 -22.01 -7.00 18.60
N LEU A 248 -21.91 -8.19 18.00
CA LEU A 248 -22.49 -8.54 16.70
C LEU A 248 -23.97 -8.92 16.78
N ASN A 249 -24.58 -8.88 17.97
CA ASN A 249 -25.96 -9.32 18.20
C ASN A 249 -26.23 -10.74 17.64
N ALA A 250 -25.29 -11.67 17.84
CA ALA A 250 -25.32 -12.99 17.19
C ALA A 250 -26.46 -13.91 17.69
N SER A 251 -27.06 -13.61 18.83
CA SER A 251 -28.10 -14.42 19.47
C SER A 251 -29.52 -13.91 19.23
N CYS A 252 -29.71 -12.82 18.47
CA CYS A 252 -31.04 -12.26 18.21
C CYS A 252 -31.62 -12.69 16.85
N ASN A 253 -32.92 -12.39 16.67
CA ASN A 253 -33.62 -12.49 15.40
C ASN A 253 -34.00 -11.09 14.92
N GLY A 254 -33.69 -10.76 13.66
CA GLY A 254 -33.98 -9.47 13.07
C GLY A 254 -32.93 -9.01 12.05
N PRO A 255 -33.17 -7.88 11.38
CA PRO A 255 -32.34 -7.41 10.28
C PRO A 255 -30.95 -6.92 10.69
N LEU A 256 -30.74 -6.65 11.99
CA LEU A 256 -29.45 -6.27 12.56
C LEU A 256 -28.87 -7.37 13.47
N CYS A 257 -29.21 -8.63 13.20
CA CYS A 257 -28.65 -9.80 13.88
C CYS A 257 -27.67 -10.50 12.93
N VAL A 258 -26.41 -10.63 13.35
CA VAL A 258 -25.37 -11.23 12.51
C VAL A 258 -25.39 -12.75 12.64
N LYS A 259 -25.65 -13.44 11.54
CA LYS A 259 -25.58 -14.90 11.47
C LYS A 259 -24.13 -15.33 11.25
N LEU A 260 -23.52 -15.85 12.31
CA LEU A 260 -22.16 -16.37 12.28
C LEU A 260 -22.12 -17.73 11.57
N LYS A 261 -21.26 -17.86 10.57
CA LYS A 261 -21.05 -19.09 9.79
C LYS A 261 -19.56 -19.42 9.74
N ASN A 262 -19.22 -20.70 9.60
CA ASN A 262 -17.81 -21.11 9.49
C ASN A 262 -17.22 -20.64 8.15
N TYR A 263 -16.01 -20.10 8.18
CA TYR A 263 -15.27 -19.58 7.01
C TYR A 263 -15.32 -20.52 5.79
N THR A 264 -15.12 -21.83 6.00
CA THR A 264 -15.05 -22.83 4.93
C THR A 264 -16.39 -23.12 4.24
N THR A 265 -17.51 -22.68 4.83
CA THR A 265 -18.86 -22.98 4.35
C THR A 265 -19.44 -21.93 3.39
N VAL A 266 -18.67 -20.88 3.07
CA VAL A 266 -19.12 -19.74 2.25
C VAL A 266 -19.70 -20.16 0.90
N ARG A 267 -19.03 -21.07 0.18
CA ARG A 267 -19.49 -21.53 -1.14
C ARG A 267 -20.82 -22.27 -1.06
N ASN A 268 -20.97 -23.19 -0.10
CA ASN A 268 -22.19 -23.98 0.06
C ASN A 268 -23.39 -23.08 0.36
N HIS A 269 -23.24 -22.16 1.31
CA HIS A 269 -24.31 -21.24 1.67
C HIS A 269 -24.62 -20.22 0.56
N LEU A 270 -23.61 -19.74 -0.17
CA LEU A 270 -23.84 -18.87 -1.31
C LEU A 270 -24.61 -19.61 -2.41
N GLN A 271 -24.25 -20.85 -2.71
CA GLN A 271 -24.94 -21.70 -3.68
C GLN A 271 -26.41 -21.94 -3.31
N GLU A 272 -26.69 -22.23 -2.03
CA GLU A 272 -28.07 -22.34 -1.51
C GLU A 272 -28.85 -21.02 -1.63
N TYR A 273 -28.20 -19.89 -1.36
CA TYR A 273 -28.82 -18.57 -1.43
C TYR A 273 -29.17 -18.20 -2.88
N VAL A 274 -28.22 -18.31 -3.81
CA VAL A 274 -28.43 -17.96 -5.22
C VAL A 274 -29.33 -18.93 -5.96
N ALA A 275 -29.60 -20.14 -5.43
CA ALA A 275 -30.59 -21.04 -5.99
C ALA A 275 -32.04 -20.51 -5.88
N GLN A 276 -32.29 -19.56 -4.98
CA GLN A 276 -33.61 -18.96 -4.76
C GLN A 276 -34.01 -18.04 -5.94
N SER A 277 -35.32 -17.81 -6.10
CA SER A 277 -35.87 -16.91 -7.11
C SER A 277 -35.82 -15.45 -6.67
N GLY A 278 -35.70 -14.53 -7.64
CA GLY A 278 -35.69 -13.08 -7.37
C GLY A 278 -34.41 -12.56 -6.71
N ILE A 279 -33.36 -13.37 -6.64
CA ILE A 279 -32.06 -12.97 -6.07
C ILE A 279 -31.25 -12.19 -7.09
N LYS A 280 -30.65 -11.09 -6.63
CA LYS A 280 -29.68 -10.31 -7.38
C LYS A 280 -28.52 -9.89 -6.48
N VAL A 281 -27.34 -10.44 -6.73
CA VAL A 281 -26.14 -10.25 -5.91
C VAL A 281 -25.27 -9.17 -6.54
N TRP A 282 -24.97 -8.13 -5.77
CA TRP A 282 -24.04 -7.07 -6.12
C TRP A 282 -22.63 -7.43 -5.65
N ILE A 283 -21.66 -7.35 -6.57
CA ILE A 283 -20.23 -7.56 -6.31
C ILE A 283 -19.37 -6.44 -6.92
N GLY A 284 -18.17 -6.24 -6.36
CA GLY A 284 -17.09 -5.47 -6.99
C GLY A 284 -16.12 -6.41 -7.71
N ILE A 285 -15.85 -6.20 -9.00
CA ILE A 285 -15.06 -7.15 -9.83
C ILE A 285 -13.56 -7.17 -9.52
N GLU A 286 -13.01 -6.08 -8.96
CA GLU A 286 -11.58 -5.93 -8.65
C GLU A 286 -11.14 -6.81 -7.47
N TYR A 287 -11.99 -6.95 -6.44
CA TYR A 287 -11.65 -7.63 -5.18
C TYR A 287 -12.58 -8.80 -4.81
N THR A 288 -13.50 -9.18 -5.69
CA THR A 288 -14.27 -10.43 -5.52
C THR A 288 -13.54 -11.57 -6.19
N ASN A 289 -13.25 -12.64 -5.45
CA ASN A 289 -12.62 -13.81 -6.04
C ASN A 289 -13.56 -14.56 -7.00
N TYR A 290 -12.99 -15.18 -8.03
CA TYR A 290 -13.73 -15.91 -9.06
C TYR A 290 -14.49 -17.12 -8.49
N ALA A 291 -13.99 -17.70 -7.40
CA ALA A 291 -14.58 -18.85 -6.71
C ALA A 291 -16.01 -18.58 -6.20
N LEU A 292 -16.30 -17.37 -5.74
CA LEU A 292 -17.66 -16.99 -5.33
C LEU A 292 -18.48 -16.50 -6.52
N TYR A 293 -17.85 -15.80 -7.46
CA TYR A 293 -18.48 -15.31 -8.69
C TYR A 293 -19.09 -16.44 -9.53
N GLU A 294 -18.34 -17.53 -9.75
CA GLU A 294 -18.76 -18.63 -10.64
C GLU A 294 -20.04 -19.35 -10.15
N LEU A 295 -20.40 -19.16 -8.88
CA LEU A 295 -21.63 -19.72 -8.28
C LEU A 295 -22.87 -18.88 -8.58
N ILE A 296 -22.72 -17.59 -8.94
CA ILE A 296 -23.84 -16.66 -9.14
C ILE A 296 -24.39 -16.83 -10.56
N THR A 297 -25.24 -17.84 -10.73
CA THR A 297 -25.85 -18.22 -12.02
C THR A 297 -27.40 -18.29 -11.93
N PRO A 298 -28.15 -17.92 -12.98
CA PRO A 298 -27.68 -17.36 -14.25
C PRO A 298 -27.15 -15.92 -14.11
N VAL A 299 -26.52 -15.41 -15.18
CA VAL A 299 -25.90 -14.07 -15.24
C VAL A 299 -26.89 -12.94 -14.89
N ASP A 300 -28.20 -13.17 -15.02
CA ASP A 300 -29.24 -12.21 -14.65
C ASP A 300 -29.32 -11.92 -13.13
N LYS A 301 -28.84 -12.86 -12.30
CA LYS A 301 -28.70 -12.68 -10.85
C LYS A 301 -27.47 -11.86 -10.47
N LEU A 302 -26.60 -11.54 -11.42
CA LEU A 302 -25.38 -10.81 -11.16
C LEU A 302 -25.56 -9.30 -11.39
N MET A 303 -25.01 -8.51 -10.48
CA MET A 303 -24.81 -7.08 -10.65
C MET A 303 -23.35 -6.75 -10.32
N THR A 304 -22.65 -6.10 -11.24
CA THR A 304 -21.24 -5.76 -11.08
C THR A 304 -21.03 -4.25 -11.04
N SER A 305 -19.99 -3.85 -10.32
CA SER A 305 -19.32 -2.56 -10.42
C SER A 305 -17.81 -2.80 -10.29
N SER A 306 -16.95 -1.83 -10.61
CA SER A 306 -15.49 -1.97 -10.42
C SER A 306 -15.15 -2.33 -8.98
N TYR A 307 -15.68 -1.54 -8.03
CA TYR A 307 -15.53 -1.74 -6.60
C TYR A 307 -16.90 -1.84 -5.93
N SER A 308 -16.95 -2.44 -4.74
CA SER A 308 -18.18 -2.50 -3.95
C SER A 308 -18.57 -1.12 -3.40
N PRO A 309 -19.84 -0.92 -2.99
CA PRO A 309 -20.25 0.28 -2.27
C PRO A 309 -19.54 0.48 -0.93
N VAL A 310 -19.00 -0.60 -0.33
CA VAL A 310 -18.25 -0.54 0.94
C VAL A 310 -16.85 0.02 0.69
N LEU A 311 -16.12 -0.52 -0.30
CA LEU A 311 -14.81 -0.03 -0.70
C LEU A 311 -14.83 1.46 -1.04
N THR A 312 -15.84 1.89 -1.81
CA THR A 312 -15.98 3.30 -2.20
C THR A 312 -16.44 4.20 -1.05
N THR A 313 -17.27 3.73 -0.10
CA THR A 313 -17.64 4.52 1.09
C THR A 313 -16.45 4.66 2.04
N LYS A 314 -15.71 3.60 2.34
CA LYS A 314 -14.61 3.65 3.32
C LYS A 314 -13.45 4.53 2.85
N ALA A 315 -13.26 4.67 1.54
CA ALA A 315 -12.27 5.54 0.95
C ALA A 315 -12.41 7.00 1.44
N VAL A 316 -13.64 7.46 1.69
CA VAL A 316 -13.94 8.79 2.23
C VAL A 316 -14.07 8.72 3.75
N LYS A 317 -13.09 9.29 4.45
CA LYS A 317 -13.04 9.27 5.91
C LYS A 317 -14.04 10.26 6.49
N ASP A 318 -14.78 9.84 7.52
CA ASP A 318 -15.64 10.76 8.29
C ASP A 318 -14.82 11.74 9.14
N GLU A 319 -15.49 12.72 9.75
CA GLU A 319 -14.80 13.78 10.50
C GLU A 319 -13.95 13.22 11.65
N ARG A 320 -14.45 12.18 12.33
CA ARG A 320 -13.68 11.53 13.40
C ARG A 320 -12.48 10.79 12.83
N GLU A 321 -12.67 10.00 11.78
CA GLU A 321 -11.59 9.27 11.08
C GLU A 321 -10.51 10.24 10.57
N GLN A 322 -10.89 11.38 9.98
CA GLN A 322 -9.95 12.41 9.53
C GLN A 322 -9.18 13.02 10.71
N GLN A 323 -9.86 13.36 11.80
CA GLN A 323 -9.20 13.95 12.96
C GLN A 323 -8.19 13.00 13.59
N ILE A 324 -8.57 11.74 13.80
CA ILE A 324 -7.67 10.77 14.44
C ILE A 324 -6.49 10.41 13.54
N LEU A 325 -6.69 10.29 12.23
CA LEU A 325 -5.59 10.01 11.31
C LEU A 325 -4.59 11.17 11.24
N ARG A 326 -5.06 12.43 11.31
CA ARG A 326 -4.19 13.61 11.51
C ARG A 326 -3.44 13.55 12.83
N ASP A 327 -4.14 13.14 13.89
CA ASP A 327 -3.54 13.03 15.21
C ASP A 327 -2.45 11.97 15.25
N ALA A 328 -2.63 10.81 14.60
CA ALA A 328 -1.61 9.77 14.50
C ALA A 328 -0.31 10.28 13.84
N HIS A 329 -0.42 11.10 12.80
CA HIS A 329 0.75 11.68 12.12
C HIS A 329 1.41 12.83 12.90
N VAL A 330 0.61 13.67 13.57
CA VAL A 330 1.08 14.92 14.20
C VAL A 330 1.20 14.82 15.71
N ARG A 331 0.10 14.48 16.38
CA ARG A 331 -0.09 14.59 17.84
C ARG A 331 0.35 13.32 18.57
N HIS A 332 0.34 12.16 17.89
CA HIS A 332 0.52 10.83 18.46
C HIS A 332 1.59 9.98 17.74
N LEU A 333 2.71 10.65 17.42
CA LEU A 333 4.06 10.13 17.68
C LEU A 333 4.83 9.45 16.53
N ASP A 334 4.32 9.48 15.30
CA ASP A 334 5.09 9.00 14.14
C ASP A 334 6.19 9.98 13.73
N ALA A 335 5.86 11.27 13.52
CA ALA A 335 6.86 12.30 13.22
C ALA A 335 7.96 12.39 14.29
N ILE A 336 7.59 12.20 15.56
CA ILE A 336 8.55 12.20 16.69
C ILE A 336 9.47 10.98 16.62
N ALA A 337 8.93 9.79 16.33
CA ALA A 337 9.74 8.58 16.19
C ALA A 337 10.76 8.73 15.04
N VAL A 338 10.35 9.30 13.91
CA VAL A 338 11.26 9.57 12.79
C VAL A 338 12.29 10.65 13.13
N ILE A 339 11.90 11.74 13.80
CA ILE A 339 12.85 12.77 14.28
C ILE A 339 13.88 12.16 15.24
N GLN A 340 13.44 11.29 16.16
CA GLN A 340 14.33 10.59 17.09
C GLN A 340 15.30 9.67 16.36
N LEU A 341 14.84 8.96 15.32
CA LEU A 341 15.71 8.15 14.46
C LEU A 341 16.76 9.03 13.77
N LEU A 342 16.34 10.09 13.07
CA LEU A 342 17.23 10.94 12.29
C LEU A 342 18.28 11.62 13.18
N MET A 343 17.86 12.14 14.33
CA MET A 343 18.75 12.74 15.33
C MET A 343 19.74 11.72 15.90
N TRP A 344 19.28 10.50 16.19
CA TRP A 344 20.15 9.43 16.70
C TRP A 344 21.18 8.98 15.66
N LEU A 345 20.76 8.75 14.42
CA LEU A 345 21.65 8.36 13.33
C LEU A 345 22.68 9.44 13.01
N GLU A 346 22.30 10.72 13.02
CA GLU A 346 23.24 11.83 12.80
C GLU A 346 24.41 11.81 13.81
N LYS A 347 24.16 11.35 15.04
CA LYS A 347 25.18 11.20 16.08
C LYS A 347 25.97 9.90 15.97
N GLU A 348 25.32 8.78 15.65
CA GLU A 348 25.93 7.45 15.75
C GLU A 348 26.57 6.94 14.45
N VAL A 349 26.08 7.35 13.27
CA VAL A 349 26.65 6.95 11.98
C VAL A 349 28.13 7.36 11.84
N PRO A 350 28.56 8.57 12.26
CA PRO A 350 29.98 8.94 12.26
C PRO A 350 30.86 8.04 13.14
N LEU A 351 30.29 7.33 14.11
CA LEU A 351 31.02 6.39 14.97
C LEU A 351 31.20 5.01 14.32
N GLY A 352 30.53 4.73 13.20
CA GLY A 352 30.66 3.50 12.42
C GLY A 352 30.08 2.24 13.08
N THR A 353 29.15 2.42 14.04
CA THR A 353 28.56 1.32 14.83
C THR A 353 27.20 0.84 14.30
N GLN A 354 26.54 1.63 13.46
CA GLN A 354 25.17 1.36 13.02
C GLN A 354 25.10 0.69 11.66
N THR A 355 24.00 -0.04 11.45
CA THR A 355 23.67 -0.79 10.24
C THR A 355 22.25 -0.44 9.82
N GLU A 356 21.88 -0.83 8.60
CA GLU A 356 20.49 -0.74 8.13
C GLU A 356 19.52 -1.46 9.08
N LEU A 357 19.88 -2.66 9.55
CA LEU A 357 19.02 -3.43 10.45
C LEU A 357 18.85 -2.73 11.81
N THR A 358 19.94 -2.22 12.40
CA THR A 358 19.83 -1.50 13.68
C THR A 358 19.05 -0.20 13.57
N ALA A 359 19.06 0.46 12.41
CA ALA A 359 18.24 1.63 12.15
C ALA A 359 16.75 1.30 12.00
N ALA A 360 16.41 0.22 11.28
CA ALA A 360 15.04 -0.28 11.18
C ALA A 360 14.48 -0.67 12.55
N GLU A 361 15.22 -1.44 13.35
CA GLU A 361 14.82 -1.83 14.70
C GLU A 361 14.64 -0.62 15.64
N TYR A 362 15.48 0.42 15.47
CA TYR A 362 15.42 1.61 16.31
C TYR A 362 14.15 2.42 16.05
N VAL A 363 13.76 2.65 14.78
CA VAL A 363 12.53 3.40 14.48
C VAL A 363 11.29 2.66 14.93
N ASP A 364 11.25 1.34 14.76
CA ASP A 364 10.15 0.49 15.24
C ASP A 364 10.05 0.53 16.77
N LYS A 365 11.19 0.53 17.47
CA LYS A 365 11.24 0.70 18.93
C LYS A 365 10.75 2.08 19.36
N CYS A 366 11.14 3.14 18.65
CA CYS A 366 10.63 4.49 18.88
C CYS A 366 9.11 4.52 18.74
N ARG A 367 8.54 3.92 17.68
CA ARG A 367 7.09 3.79 17.47
C ARG A 367 6.39 2.92 18.52
N LYS A 368 7.03 1.86 19.01
CA LYS A 368 6.46 0.99 20.04
C LYS A 368 6.26 1.70 21.38
N ASN A 369 7.06 2.71 21.69
CA ASN A 369 6.92 3.51 22.91
C ASN A 369 5.73 4.48 22.86
N GLN A 370 5.09 4.56 21.71
CA GLN A 370 4.01 5.50 21.46
C GLN A 370 2.66 4.93 21.89
N LYS A 371 1.80 5.81 22.40
CA LYS A 371 0.47 5.45 22.85
C LYS A 371 -0.33 4.80 21.72
N ASP A 372 -1.11 3.77 22.04
CA ASP A 372 -2.03 3.10 21.13
C ASP A 372 -1.37 2.38 19.93
N ASN A 373 -0.02 2.27 19.90
CA ASN A 373 0.72 1.54 18.86
C ASN A 373 0.38 0.05 18.83
N LYS A 374 0.32 -0.50 17.63
CA LYS A 374 -0.01 -1.89 17.29
C LYS A 374 1.05 -2.57 16.41
N GLY A 375 2.25 -1.99 16.35
CA GLY A 375 3.34 -2.46 15.50
C GLY A 375 3.50 -1.62 14.23
N PRO A 376 4.37 -2.06 13.32
CA PRO A 376 4.61 -1.38 12.05
C PRO A 376 3.48 -1.63 11.03
N SER A 377 3.28 -0.70 10.09
CA SER A 377 2.26 -0.80 9.02
C SER A 377 2.75 -1.54 7.76
N PHE A 378 4.07 -1.78 7.67
CA PHE A 378 4.74 -2.65 6.70
C PHE A 378 6.17 -2.93 7.21
N GLU A 379 6.92 -3.79 6.53
CA GLU A 379 8.31 -4.05 6.90
C GLU A 379 9.19 -2.83 6.61
N THR A 380 9.82 -2.26 7.65
CA THR A 380 10.64 -1.06 7.52
C THR A 380 11.75 -1.25 6.48
N ILE A 381 11.79 -0.36 5.50
CA ILE A 381 12.84 -0.24 4.50
C ILE A 381 13.89 0.71 5.08
N SER A 382 15.06 0.17 5.39
CA SER A 382 16.21 0.95 5.85
C SER A 382 17.39 0.60 4.95
N ALA A 383 17.81 1.54 4.11
CA ALA A 383 18.65 1.25 2.96
C ALA A 383 19.75 2.30 2.78
N SER A 384 20.99 1.85 2.62
CA SER A 384 22.16 2.70 2.45
C SER A 384 22.88 2.42 1.13
N GLY A 385 23.22 3.51 0.42
CA GLY A 385 23.93 3.44 -0.86
C GLY A 385 23.19 2.55 -1.87
N PRO A 386 23.84 1.53 -2.44
CA PRO A 386 23.25 0.68 -3.49
C PRO A 386 21.95 -0.02 -3.09
N ASN A 387 21.76 -0.32 -1.80
CA ASN A 387 20.52 -0.94 -1.33
C ASN A 387 19.33 0.01 -1.44
N ALA A 388 19.54 1.33 -1.36
CA ALA A 388 18.46 2.31 -1.51
C ALA A 388 17.92 2.37 -2.94
N ALA A 389 18.66 1.88 -3.94
CA ALA A 389 18.19 1.75 -5.32
C ALA A 389 17.13 0.63 -5.48
N LEU A 390 16.98 -0.25 -4.49
CA LEU A 390 15.95 -1.28 -4.46
C LEU A 390 14.72 -0.71 -3.74
N ALA A 391 13.67 -0.39 -4.49
CA ALA A 391 12.52 0.35 -3.95
C ALA A 391 11.87 -0.31 -2.72
N HIS A 392 11.84 -1.66 -2.66
CA HIS A 392 11.23 -2.48 -1.61
C HIS A 392 12.28 -3.35 -0.88
N TYR A 393 13.43 -2.76 -0.52
CA TYR A 393 14.46 -3.46 0.25
C TYR A 393 14.22 -3.39 1.76
N SER A 394 14.15 -4.55 2.41
CA SER A 394 14.19 -4.64 3.87
C SER A 394 15.45 -5.38 4.32
N PRO A 395 16.21 -4.84 5.30
CA PRO A 395 17.46 -5.42 5.73
C PRO A 395 17.24 -6.70 6.55
N THR A 396 18.05 -7.73 6.27
CA THR A 396 18.16 -8.94 7.08
C THR A 396 19.54 -9.05 7.70
N ASN A 397 19.76 -10.02 8.57
CA ASN A 397 21.11 -10.28 9.12
C ASN A 397 22.15 -10.56 8.04
N GLU A 398 21.73 -11.10 6.90
CA GLU A 398 22.60 -11.47 5.79
C GLU A 398 22.81 -10.33 4.77
N SER A 399 21.83 -9.43 4.61
CA SER A 399 21.88 -8.34 3.62
C SER A 399 22.27 -6.98 4.19
N SER A 400 22.18 -6.80 5.51
CA SER A 400 22.35 -5.50 6.15
C SER A 400 23.77 -4.93 5.99
N ARG A 401 23.84 -3.70 5.46
CA ARG A 401 25.07 -2.90 5.32
C ARG A 401 25.30 -2.02 6.54
N LYS A 402 26.57 -1.67 6.77
CA LYS A 402 26.94 -0.59 7.70
C LYS A 402 26.57 0.76 7.11
N LEU A 403 26.04 1.65 7.95
CA LEU A 403 25.75 3.01 7.55
C LEU A 403 27.04 3.84 7.54
N THR A 404 27.19 4.71 6.55
CA THR A 404 28.36 5.57 6.38
C THR A 404 27.95 7.02 6.15
N VAL A 405 28.87 7.96 6.38
CA VAL A 405 28.64 9.38 6.09
C VAL A 405 28.80 9.73 4.61
N GLU A 406 29.31 8.81 3.80
CA GLU A 406 29.63 9.02 2.37
C GLU A 406 28.49 8.57 1.44
N GLU A 407 27.51 7.83 1.97
CA GLU A 407 26.39 7.28 1.21
C GLU A 407 25.08 7.99 1.57
N MET A 408 24.14 8.01 0.61
CA MET A 408 22.75 8.36 0.92
C MET A 408 22.10 7.25 1.74
N TYR A 409 21.21 7.65 2.64
CA TYR A 409 20.40 6.74 3.44
C TYR A 409 18.91 7.04 3.23
N LEU A 410 18.15 6.01 2.89
CA LEU A 410 16.72 6.04 2.73
C LEU A 410 16.08 5.23 3.86
N VAL A 411 15.12 5.83 4.55
CA VAL A 411 14.23 5.13 5.48
C VAL A 411 12.79 5.35 5.06
N ASP A 412 12.11 4.25 4.80
CA ASP A 412 10.68 4.21 4.56
C ASP A 412 10.04 3.27 5.57
N SER A 413 9.10 3.80 6.35
CA SER A 413 8.58 3.11 7.52
C SER A 413 7.28 3.74 8.00
N GLY A 414 6.41 2.94 8.60
CA GLY A 414 5.15 3.40 9.15
C GLY A 414 4.70 2.59 10.36
N GLY A 415 3.65 3.06 11.04
CA GLY A 415 3.09 2.46 12.24
C GLY A 415 1.58 2.25 12.13
N GLN A 416 1.11 1.17 12.75
CA GLN A 416 -0.29 0.96 13.06
C GLN A 416 -0.57 1.49 14.47
N TYR A 417 -1.64 2.26 14.60
CA TYR A 417 -2.14 2.79 15.86
C TYR A 417 -3.65 2.59 15.91
N LEU A 418 -4.26 2.50 17.09
CA LEU A 418 -5.74 2.39 17.19
C LEU A 418 -6.48 3.58 16.54
N ASP A 419 -5.78 4.69 16.38
CA ASP A 419 -6.25 5.97 15.88
C ASP A 419 -5.68 6.33 14.49
N GLY A 420 -4.89 5.46 13.85
CA GLY A 420 -4.39 5.72 12.50
C GLY A 420 -3.39 4.72 11.94
N THR A 421 -3.12 4.85 10.65
CA THR A 421 -2.00 4.19 9.96
C THR A 421 -1.09 5.29 9.42
N THR A 422 0.22 5.13 9.57
CA THR A 422 1.20 6.08 9.03
C THR A 422 2.05 5.44 7.95
N ASP A 423 2.57 6.30 7.07
CA ASP A 423 3.49 5.97 6.00
C ASP A 423 4.39 7.18 5.72
N ILE A 424 5.70 6.99 5.72
CA ILE A 424 6.64 8.09 5.54
C ILE A 424 8.02 7.60 5.11
N THR A 425 8.49 8.17 4.00
CA THR A 425 9.85 8.02 3.51
C THR A 425 10.65 9.31 3.66
N ARG A 426 11.86 9.21 4.19
CA ARG A 426 12.87 10.27 4.18
C ARG A 426 14.19 9.73 3.63
N THR A 427 14.84 10.55 2.81
CA THR A 427 16.19 10.29 2.31
C THR A 427 17.13 11.38 2.82
N VAL A 428 18.27 11.01 3.40
CA VAL A 428 19.23 11.90 4.08
C VAL A 428 20.67 11.60 3.67
N HIS A 429 21.58 12.53 3.96
CA HIS A 429 23.02 12.38 3.77
C HIS A 429 23.81 13.05 4.90
N TRP A 430 24.71 12.31 5.56
CA TRP A 430 25.44 12.85 6.72
C TRP A 430 26.73 13.60 6.35
N GLY A 431 27.40 13.24 5.26
CA GLY A 431 28.59 13.93 4.72
C GLY A 431 28.26 14.93 3.61
N ILE A 432 29.05 14.92 2.53
CA ILE A 432 28.92 15.82 1.37
C ILE A 432 28.29 15.06 0.19
N PRO A 433 27.02 15.35 -0.18
CA PRO A 433 26.39 14.70 -1.32
C PRO A 433 27.00 15.19 -2.65
N THR A 434 27.03 14.31 -3.64
CA THR A 434 27.48 14.63 -5.01
C THR A 434 26.48 15.53 -5.74
N ASP A 435 26.93 16.19 -6.82
CA ASP A 435 26.07 17.04 -7.65
C ASP A 435 24.87 16.25 -8.22
N LEU A 436 25.10 15.02 -8.66
CA LEU A 436 24.04 14.15 -9.17
C LEU A 436 23.01 13.78 -8.09
N GLN A 437 23.46 13.49 -6.86
CA GLN A 437 22.56 13.19 -5.74
C GLN A 437 21.70 14.40 -5.38
N ARG A 438 22.31 15.61 -5.32
CA ARG A 438 21.58 16.86 -5.07
C ARG A 438 20.57 17.18 -6.18
N GLU A 439 20.98 17.05 -7.45
CA GLU A 439 20.08 17.29 -8.59
C GLU A 439 18.91 16.30 -8.59
N ALA A 440 19.18 15.00 -8.45
CA ALA A 440 18.15 13.97 -8.44
C ALA A 440 17.18 14.16 -7.27
N PHE A 441 17.69 14.40 -6.05
CA PHE A 441 16.85 14.64 -4.87
C PHE A 441 15.97 15.86 -5.06
N THR A 442 16.53 16.95 -5.58
CA THR A 442 15.77 18.17 -5.80
C THR A 442 14.68 17.97 -6.85
N ARG A 443 14.93 17.18 -7.90
CA ARG A 443 13.90 16.85 -8.91
C ARG A 443 12.79 15.98 -8.35
N VAL A 444 13.10 15.00 -7.50
CA VAL A 444 12.10 14.23 -6.76
C VAL A 444 11.26 15.14 -5.86
N LEU A 445 11.92 16.02 -5.10
CA LEU A 445 11.25 17.01 -4.24
C LEU A 445 10.33 17.94 -5.04
N LYS A 446 10.76 18.41 -6.22
CA LYS A 446 9.89 19.20 -7.12
C LYS A 446 8.60 18.44 -7.46
N GLY A 447 8.69 17.14 -7.78
CA GLY A 447 7.52 16.31 -8.04
C GLY A 447 6.55 16.25 -6.86
N ASN A 448 7.08 16.03 -5.65
CA ASN A 448 6.29 15.97 -4.42
C ASN A 448 5.60 17.32 -4.14
N ILE A 449 6.34 18.42 -4.24
CA ILE A 449 5.81 19.78 -4.03
C ILE A 449 4.73 20.13 -5.07
N GLU A 450 4.96 19.83 -6.35
CA GLU A 450 3.99 20.14 -7.40
C GLU A 450 2.66 19.43 -7.19
N ILE A 451 2.67 18.14 -6.83
CA ILE A 451 1.43 17.43 -6.50
C ILE A 451 0.78 18.07 -5.27
N SER A 452 1.54 18.21 -4.18
CA SER A 452 1.03 18.68 -2.89
C SER A 452 0.35 20.05 -2.94
N ARG A 453 0.82 20.95 -3.82
CA ARG A 453 0.24 22.30 -3.98
C ARG A 453 -0.82 22.40 -5.08
N THR A 454 -1.09 21.33 -5.83
CA THR A 454 -1.99 21.39 -6.98
C THR A 454 -3.43 21.62 -6.52
N ILE A 455 -4.07 22.61 -7.13
CA ILE A 455 -5.50 22.88 -7.01
C ILE A 455 -6.20 22.29 -8.22
N PHE A 456 -7.19 21.41 -8.00
CA PHE A 456 -7.85 20.66 -9.07
C PHE A 456 -9.37 20.60 -8.88
N PRO A 457 -10.17 20.45 -9.96
CA PRO A 457 -11.61 20.27 -9.83
C PRO A 457 -11.95 18.98 -9.09
N SER A 458 -13.01 19.00 -8.27
CA SER A 458 -13.56 17.78 -7.67
C SER A 458 -13.97 16.78 -8.74
N GLY A 459 -13.68 15.49 -8.53
CA GLY A 459 -13.89 14.45 -9.55
C GLY A 459 -12.70 14.22 -10.49
N THR A 460 -11.57 14.88 -10.26
CA THR A 460 -10.30 14.55 -10.94
C THR A 460 -9.74 13.23 -10.41
N ARG A 461 -9.28 12.34 -11.30
CA ARG A 461 -8.58 11.11 -10.93
C ARG A 461 -7.10 11.37 -10.72
N GLY A 462 -6.46 10.67 -9.77
CA GLY A 462 -5.02 10.79 -9.53
C GLY A 462 -4.17 10.43 -10.76
N ALA A 463 -4.62 9.51 -11.61
CA ALA A 463 -3.96 9.19 -12.89
C ALA A 463 -3.74 10.42 -13.80
N ASN A 464 -4.60 11.44 -13.70
CA ASN A 464 -4.47 12.68 -14.48
C ASN A 464 -3.39 13.62 -13.92
N MET A 465 -2.91 13.36 -12.71
CA MET A 465 -1.93 14.17 -11.96
C MET A 465 -0.58 13.47 -11.82
N GLU A 466 -0.51 12.20 -12.20
CA GLU A 466 0.67 11.32 -12.16
C GLU A 466 1.91 11.97 -12.79
N MET A 467 1.73 12.59 -13.96
CA MET A 467 2.74 13.37 -14.69
C MET A 467 3.43 14.45 -13.83
N LEU A 468 2.73 15.06 -12.85
CA LEU A 468 3.28 16.15 -12.04
C LEU A 468 4.42 15.66 -11.14
N GLY A 469 4.33 14.43 -10.63
CA GLY A 469 5.39 13.79 -9.86
C GLY A 469 6.62 13.46 -10.69
N ARG A 470 6.42 13.21 -11.99
CA ARG A 470 7.46 12.77 -12.93
C ARG A 470 8.13 13.87 -13.74
N ARG A 471 7.43 14.97 -13.99
CA ARG A 471 7.84 16.01 -14.95
C ARG A 471 9.28 16.47 -14.77
N ALA A 472 9.68 16.79 -13.54
CA ALA A 472 11.02 17.29 -13.26
C ALA A 472 12.13 16.25 -13.52
N LEU A 473 11.84 14.95 -13.39
CA LEU A 473 12.77 13.87 -13.72
C LEU A 473 12.81 13.65 -15.24
N TRP A 474 11.66 13.67 -15.91
CA TRP A 474 11.57 13.49 -17.37
C TRP A 474 12.31 14.56 -18.16
N GLU A 475 12.34 15.80 -17.66
CA GLU A 475 13.10 16.91 -18.26
C GLU A 475 14.61 16.60 -18.42
N VAL A 476 15.14 15.63 -17.68
CA VAL A 476 16.53 15.15 -17.77
C VAL A 476 16.65 13.66 -18.11
N GLY A 477 15.56 13.04 -18.58
CA GLY A 477 15.56 11.62 -18.98
C GLY A 477 15.60 10.62 -17.82
N LEU A 478 15.25 11.04 -16.60
CA LEU A 478 15.13 10.17 -15.43
C LEU A 478 13.67 9.76 -15.20
N ASN A 479 13.43 8.64 -14.49
CA ASN A 479 12.08 8.16 -14.14
C ASN A 479 12.11 7.24 -12.91
N TYR A 480 10.94 6.86 -12.35
CA TYR A 480 10.79 5.84 -11.31
C TYR A 480 9.78 4.76 -11.69
N GLY A 481 10.00 3.52 -11.23
CA GLY A 481 9.27 2.32 -11.66
C GLY A 481 7.98 1.98 -10.89
N HIS A 482 7.46 2.89 -10.05
CA HIS A 482 6.24 2.67 -9.25
C HIS A 482 5.25 3.83 -9.39
N GLY A 483 4.04 3.66 -8.83
CA GLY A 483 3.02 4.71 -8.77
C GLY A 483 3.43 5.89 -7.89
N THR A 484 2.81 7.05 -8.09
CA THR A 484 3.15 8.28 -7.34
C THR A 484 2.52 8.34 -5.94
N GLY A 485 1.61 7.42 -5.64
CA GLY A 485 1.00 7.28 -4.32
C GLY A 485 -0.21 6.37 -4.32
N HIS A 486 -0.67 6.05 -3.11
CA HIS A 486 -1.79 5.16 -2.83
C HIS A 486 -2.66 5.73 -1.70
N GLY A 487 -3.89 5.24 -1.55
CA GLY A 487 -4.71 5.57 -0.40
C GLY A 487 -4.12 5.07 0.90
N VAL A 488 -4.45 5.71 2.02
CA VAL A 488 -4.04 5.29 3.36
C VAL A 488 -5.28 5.11 4.25
N GLY A 489 -5.41 3.92 4.83
CA GLY A 489 -6.54 3.56 5.68
C GLY A 489 -6.32 3.95 7.15
N ASN A 490 -7.38 3.87 7.96
CA ASN A 490 -7.35 4.25 9.38
C ASN A 490 -7.31 3.03 10.31
N TYR A 491 -6.16 2.78 10.93
CA TYR A 491 -5.80 1.52 11.58
C TYR A 491 -6.18 0.34 10.68
N PHE A 492 -5.56 0.29 9.50
CA PHE A 492 -6.04 -0.50 8.36
C PHE A 492 -4.87 -0.77 7.39
N GLY A 493 -5.15 -1.23 6.18
CA GLY A 493 -4.11 -1.36 5.16
C GLY A 493 -3.42 -0.01 4.90
N VAL A 494 -2.08 0.00 4.90
CA VAL A 494 -1.28 1.17 4.53
C VAL A 494 -1.51 1.55 3.07
N HIS A 495 -1.66 0.54 2.21
CA HIS A 495 -2.17 0.69 0.85
C HIS A 495 -3.68 0.43 0.85
N GLU A 496 -4.47 1.50 0.81
CA GLU A 496 -5.93 1.43 0.80
C GLU A 496 -6.51 1.74 -0.58
N TRP A 497 -7.03 0.70 -1.23
CA TRP A 497 -7.81 0.85 -2.44
C TRP A 497 -9.23 1.38 -2.17
N PRO A 498 -9.85 2.12 -3.11
CA PRO A 498 -9.37 2.41 -4.47
C PRO A 498 -8.84 3.85 -4.68
N VAL A 499 -8.25 4.47 -3.66
CA VAL A 499 -7.63 5.80 -3.76
C VAL A 499 -6.19 5.68 -4.25
N GLY A 500 -5.74 6.59 -5.12
CA GLY A 500 -4.37 6.59 -5.63
C GLY A 500 -4.21 7.26 -6.99
N PHE A 501 -3.06 7.04 -7.62
CA PHE A 501 -2.66 7.66 -8.88
C PHE A 501 -2.69 6.73 -10.11
N GLN A 502 -3.20 5.51 -9.96
CA GLN A 502 -3.31 4.50 -11.01
C GLN A 502 -4.63 4.61 -11.80
N THR A 503 -4.70 3.99 -12.98
CA THR A 503 -5.82 4.15 -13.93
C THR A 503 -7.14 3.61 -13.43
N ASN A 504 -7.11 2.56 -12.61
CA ASN A 504 -8.28 1.95 -11.98
C ASN A 504 -8.67 2.63 -10.65
N ASN A 505 -7.96 3.67 -10.19
CA ASN A 505 -8.36 4.42 -9.00
C ASN A 505 -9.59 5.30 -9.25
N ILE A 506 -10.37 5.51 -8.20
CA ILE A 506 -11.56 6.37 -8.24
C ILE A 506 -11.17 7.86 -8.21
N PRO A 507 -12.06 8.76 -8.69
CA PRO A 507 -11.85 10.19 -8.56
C PRO A 507 -11.66 10.67 -7.13
N PHE A 508 -10.75 11.63 -6.94
CA PHE A 508 -10.50 12.23 -5.63
C PHE A 508 -11.72 13.03 -5.15
N THR A 509 -12.02 12.83 -3.87
CA THR A 509 -13.08 13.50 -3.13
C THR A 509 -12.52 13.97 -1.79
N SER A 510 -13.07 15.07 -1.26
CA SER A 510 -12.71 15.58 0.07
C SER A 510 -12.82 14.48 1.14
N GLY A 511 -11.84 14.42 2.04
CA GLY A 511 -11.76 13.44 3.14
C GLY A 511 -11.07 12.12 2.78
N MET A 512 -10.60 11.95 1.54
CA MET A 512 -9.70 10.86 1.17
C MET A 512 -8.27 11.18 1.60
N PHE A 513 -7.54 10.16 2.08
CA PHE A 513 -6.11 10.23 2.37
C PHE A 513 -5.32 9.50 1.29
N THR A 514 -4.16 10.03 0.92
CA THR A 514 -3.24 9.45 -0.05
C THR A 514 -1.79 9.77 0.32
N SER A 515 -0.86 8.86 0.04
CA SER A 515 0.57 9.18 -0.02
C SER A 515 0.88 9.98 -1.30
N ILE A 516 1.99 10.72 -1.26
CA ILE A 516 2.63 11.40 -2.39
C ILE A 516 4.13 11.08 -2.30
N GLU A 517 4.58 10.11 -3.07
CA GLU A 517 5.86 9.42 -2.89
C GLU A 517 6.69 9.30 -4.19
N PRO A 518 6.99 10.38 -4.92
CA PRO A 518 7.90 10.27 -6.06
C PRO A 518 9.28 9.78 -5.59
N GLY A 519 9.98 9.11 -6.52
CA GLY A 519 11.31 8.59 -6.26
C GLY A 519 12.24 8.65 -7.46
N TYR A 520 13.48 8.22 -7.26
CA TYR A 520 14.45 7.94 -8.31
C TYR A 520 15.46 6.93 -7.79
N TYR A 521 15.74 5.90 -8.58
CA TYR A 521 16.60 4.79 -8.18
C TYR A 521 17.68 4.61 -9.24
N LYS A 522 18.94 4.78 -8.83
CA LYS A 522 20.10 4.59 -9.70
C LYS A 522 20.76 3.26 -9.33
N ASP A 523 20.60 2.29 -10.22
CA ASP A 523 21.09 0.93 -10.04
C ASP A 523 22.55 0.90 -9.55
N ASN A 524 22.78 0.12 -8.50
CA ASN A 524 24.08 -0.10 -7.87
C ASN A 524 24.75 1.16 -7.28
N ASP A 525 24.01 2.25 -7.06
CA ASP A 525 24.57 3.51 -6.56
C ASP A 525 23.76 4.06 -5.37
N PHE A 526 22.60 4.67 -5.61
CA PHE A 526 21.73 5.24 -4.57
C PHE A 526 20.27 5.24 -5.00
N GLY A 527 19.36 5.41 -4.05
CA GLY A 527 17.96 5.70 -4.33
C GLY A 527 17.42 6.79 -3.43
N ILE A 528 16.35 7.41 -3.93
CA ILE A 528 15.66 8.53 -3.31
C ILE A 528 14.18 8.23 -3.38
N ARG A 529 13.49 8.44 -2.26
CA ARG A 529 12.04 8.59 -2.21
C ARG A 529 11.71 9.67 -1.18
N ILE A 530 10.73 10.49 -1.51
CA ILE A 530 10.21 11.54 -0.64
C ILE A 530 8.72 11.33 -0.56
N GLU A 531 8.26 10.89 0.60
CA GLU A 531 6.88 10.50 0.79
C GLU A 531 6.24 11.26 1.93
N ASP A 532 5.05 11.76 1.64
CA ASP A 532 4.18 12.40 2.61
C ASP A 532 2.75 11.94 2.44
N VAL A 533 2.06 11.67 3.55
CA VAL A 533 0.64 11.44 3.55
C VAL A 533 -0.08 12.78 3.54
N ALA A 534 -1.11 12.87 2.71
CA ALA A 534 -1.93 14.03 2.53
C ALA A 534 -3.42 13.68 2.57
N VAL A 535 -4.22 14.62 3.05
CA VAL A 535 -5.68 14.54 2.94
C VAL A 535 -6.18 15.54 1.92
N ILE A 536 -7.14 15.08 1.12
CA ILE A 536 -7.77 15.90 0.10
C ILE A 536 -8.82 16.78 0.76
N VAL A 537 -8.68 18.09 0.60
CA VAL A 537 -9.54 19.09 1.25
C VAL A 537 -10.11 20.09 0.25
N PRO A 538 -11.29 20.68 0.50
CA PRO A 538 -11.85 21.71 -0.35
C PRO A 538 -10.98 22.96 -0.31
N THR A 539 -10.85 23.64 -1.45
CA THR A 539 -10.12 24.91 -1.54
C THR A 539 -10.93 25.97 -2.27
N LYS A 540 -10.74 27.22 -1.87
CA LYS A 540 -11.39 28.38 -2.50
C LYS A 540 -10.55 28.84 -3.68
N THR A 541 -11.19 29.04 -4.83
CA THR A 541 -10.54 29.64 -6.00
C THR A 541 -11.21 30.95 -6.38
N LYS A 542 -10.52 31.75 -7.19
CA LYS A 542 -11.00 33.08 -7.61
C LYS A 542 -12.32 33.04 -8.39
N TYR A 543 -12.56 31.98 -9.17
CA TYR A 543 -13.67 31.90 -10.12
C TYR A 543 -14.57 30.67 -9.95
N GLY A 544 -14.13 29.63 -9.23
CA GLY A 544 -14.85 28.36 -9.11
C GLY A 544 -15.02 27.89 -7.67
N ASN A 545 -16.13 27.20 -7.42
CA ASN A 545 -16.57 26.84 -6.06
C ASN A 545 -16.45 25.34 -5.73
N ASN A 546 -15.90 24.51 -6.63
CA ASN A 546 -15.80 23.06 -6.44
C ASN A 546 -14.39 22.53 -6.78
N TYR A 547 -13.40 23.00 -6.02
CA TYR A 547 -12.00 22.64 -6.18
C TYR A 547 -11.47 22.01 -4.90
N LEU A 548 -10.48 21.14 -5.06
CA LEU A 548 -9.79 20.42 -4.02
C LEU A 548 -8.28 20.74 -4.08
N THR A 549 -7.59 20.49 -2.97
CA THR A 549 -6.13 20.54 -2.84
C THR A 549 -5.70 19.47 -1.84
N PHE A 550 -4.40 19.24 -1.72
CA PHE A 550 -3.83 18.37 -0.69
C PHE A 550 -3.41 19.17 0.54
N GLU A 551 -3.63 18.59 1.72
CA GLU A 551 -3.11 19.07 2.99
C GLU A 551 -2.20 17.99 3.59
N ILE A 552 -0.91 18.28 3.72
CA ILE A 552 0.09 17.33 4.22
C ILE A 552 -0.08 17.10 5.72
N VAL A 553 -0.08 15.84 6.13
CA VAL A 553 -0.14 15.43 7.54
C VAL A 553 1.18 14.81 8.04
N SER A 554 2.06 14.34 7.15
CA SER A 554 3.42 13.90 7.50
C SER A 554 4.35 15.10 7.74
N LEU A 555 4.73 15.32 9.01
CA LEU A 555 5.43 16.54 9.45
C LEU A 555 6.87 16.27 9.91
N VAL A 556 7.74 15.85 8.98
CA VAL A 556 9.18 15.63 9.23
C VAL A 556 10.01 16.42 8.20
N PRO A 557 11.02 17.20 8.62
CA PRO A 557 11.80 18.02 7.69
C PRO A 557 12.53 17.16 6.63
N TYR A 558 12.67 17.70 5.42
CA TYR A 558 13.56 17.14 4.40
C TYR A 558 15.01 17.57 4.67
N ASP A 559 15.98 16.75 4.27
CA ASP A 559 17.40 17.06 4.44
C ASP A 559 17.82 18.24 3.55
N LYS A 560 18.17 19.36 4.20
CA LYS A 560 18.57 20.60 3.52
C LYS A 560 19.86 20.45 2.71
N LYS A 561 20.76 19.52 3.05
CA LYS A 561 22.03 19.31 2.32
C LYS A 561 21.81 18.78 0.90
N LEU A 562 20.73 18.03 0.71
CA LEU A 562 20.36 17.43 -0.58
C LEU A 562 19.60 18.39 -1.51
N ILE A 563 19.17 19.55 -1.00
CA ILE A 563 18.35 20.49 -1.76
C ILE A 563 19.23 21.50 -2.50
N ASP A 564 19.09 21.55 -3.82
CA ASP A 564 19.63 22.60 -4.66
C ASP A 564 18.58 23.68 -4.94
N THR A 565 18.64 24.77 -4.17
CA THR A 565 17.70 25.88 -4.30
C THR A 565 17.74 26.57 -5.65
N SER A 566 18.81 26.43 -6.43
CA SER A 566 18.89 27.00 -7.79
C SER A 566 17.96 26.31 -8.78
N LEU A 567 17.56 25.06 -8.50
CA LEU A 567 16.60 24.30 -9.31
C LEU A 567 15.15 24.55 -8.89
N LEU A 568 14.89 25.18 -7.74
CA LEU A 568 13.56 25.42 -7.21
C LEU A 568 12.99 26.76 -7.70
N SER A 569 11.70 26.79 -8.02
CA SER A 569 11.02 28.06 -8.27
C SER A 569 10.73 28.80 -6.95
N MET A 570 10.51 30.11 -7.02
CA MET A 570 10.13 30.91 -5.84
C MET A 570 8.92 30.33 -5.12
N GLN A 571 7.90 29.88 -5.86
CA GLN A 571 6.70 29.29 -5.25
C GLN A 571 6.97 27.93 -4.59
N GLN A 572 7.98 27.18 -5.06
CA GLN A 572 8.40 25.93 -4.43
C GLN A 572 9.14 26.21 -3.11
N ILE A 573 9.99 27.24 -3.07
CA ILE A 573 10.68 27.70 -1.86
C ILE A 573 9.67 28.23 -0.83
N GLU A 574 8.69 29.03 -1.25
CA GLU A 574 7.61 29.52 -0.38
C GLU A 574 6.80 28.37 0.23
N TRP A 575 6.45 27.37 -0.58
CA TRP A 575 5.76 26.17 -0.09
C TRP A 575 6.60 25.43 0.95
N LEU A 576 7.90 25.25 0.70
CA LEU A 576 8.81 24.55 1.59
C LEU A 576 8.99 25.28 2.93
N ASN A 577 9.13 26.61 2.89
CA ASN A 577 9.18 27.44 4.10
C ASN A 577 7.88 27.35 4.91
N LYS A 578 6.72 27.35 4.23
CA LYS A 578 5.41 27.17 4.89
C LYS A 578 5.25 25.77 5.49
N TYR A 579 5.75 24.74 4.82
CA TYR A 579 5.79 23.38 5.35
C TYR A 579 6.62 23.32 6.64
N TYR A 580 7.81 23.92 6.65
CA TYR A 580 8.66 24.00 7.84
C TYR A 580 8.03 24.81 8.99
N GLU A 581 7.35 25.92 8.69
CA GLU A 581 6.57 26.66 9.68
C GLU A 581 5.43 25.82 10.28
N THR A 582 4.78 25.00 9.44
CA THR A 582 3.72 24.08 9.86
C THR A 582 4.27 23.02 10.83
N ILE A 583 5.44 22.43 10.52
CA ILE A 583 6.14 21.50 11.43
C ILE A 583 6.39 22.18 12.78
N ARG A 584 6.97 23.39 12.79
CA ARG A 584 7.26 24.12 14.03
C ARG A 584 6.00 24.38 14.86
N THR A 585 4.91 24.75 14.19
CA THR A 585 3.64 25.12 14.84
C THR A 585 2.90 23.92 15.41
N LEU A 586 2.96 22.77 14.74
CA LEU A 586 2.19 21.58 15.13
C LEU A 586 2.99 20.56 15.95
N VAL A 587 4.25 20.30 15.57
CA VAL A 587 5.12 19.31 16.24
C VAL A 587 5.83 19.93 17.45
N GLY A 588 6.20 21.21 17.38
CA GLY A 588 6.91 21.92 18.46
C GLY A 588 6.22 21.85 19.82
N PRO A 589 4.93 22.21 19.94
CA PRO A 589 4.19 22.13 21.20
C PRO A 589 4.07 20.71 21.76
N GLU A 590 4.02 19.70 20.89
CA GLU A 590 3.93 18.29 21.31
C GLU A 590 5.26 17.78 21.89
N LEU A 591 6.40 18.20 21.31
CA LEU A 591 7.72 17.94 21.87
C LEU A 591 7.90 18.61 23.25
N ASP A 592 7.37 19.82 23.44
CA ASP A 592 7.33 20.48 24.76
C ASP A 592 6.49 19.68 25.76
N ARG A 593 5.30 19.22 25.34
CA ARG A 593 4.40 18.42 26.17
C ARG A 593 5.04 17.13 26.65
N LEU A 594 5.85 16.50 25.79
CA LEU A 594 6.58 15.26 26.08
C LEU A 594 7.96 15.49 26.74
N GLN A 595 8.35 16.75 26.97
CA GLN A 595 9.64 17.12 27.57
C GLN A 595 10.87 16.68 26.73
N LEU A 596 10.72 16.67 25.40
CA LEU A 596 11.74 16.26 24.43
C LEU A 596 12.48 17.48 23.86
N GLN A 597 13.23 18.18 24.72
CA GLN A 597 13.89 19.45 24.35
C GLN A 597 14.96 19.27 23.25
N LYS A 598 15.72 18.17 23.27
CA LYS A 598 16.78 17.93 22.27
C LYS A 598 16.22 17.74 20.87
N GLU A 599 15.15 16.96 20.77
CA GLU A 599 14.41 16.72 19.55
C GLU A 599 13.78 18.03 19.03
N LYS A 600 13.29 18.88 19.93
CA LYS A 600 12.78 20.21 19.58
C LYS A 600 13.88 21.10 19.01
N ASP A 601 15.04 21.17 19.66
CA ASP A 601 16.16 21.97 19.16
C ASP A 601 16.63 21.47 17.78
N TRP A 602 16.74 20.15 17.61
CA TRP A 602 17.04 19.53 16.32
C TRP A 602 16.01 19.87 15.24
N MET A 603 14.72 19.81 15.58
CA MET A 603 13.63 20.18 14.66
C MET A 603 13.72 21.67 14.28
N LEU A 604 13.99 22.56 15.25
CA LEU A 604 14.11 24.00 15.00
C LEU A 604 15.30 24.33 14.08
N THR A 605 16.43 23.65 14.20
CA THR A 605 17.56 23.81 13.27
C THR A 605 17.22 23.31 11.87
N ASN A 606 16.62 22.11 11.76
CA ASN A 606 16.33 21.49 10.47
C ASN A 606 15.11 22.09 9.74
N THR A 607 14.35 22.96 10.40
CA THR A 607 13.21 23.68 9.82
C THR A 607 13.51 25.17 9.60
N GLU A 608 14.78 25.60 9.64
CA GLU A 608 15.15 26.99 9.32
C GLU A 608 14.75 27.34 7.87
N PRO A 609 14.16 28.53 7.65
CA PRO A 609 13.70 28.92 6.33
C PRO A 609 14.86 29.04 5.34
N PHE A 610 14.60 28.71 4.08
CA PHE A 610 15.51 29.00 2.99
C PHE A 610 15.49 30.50 2.71
N MET A 611 16.68 31.12 2.69
CA MET A 611 16.82 32.52 2.33
C MET A 611 16.60 32.71 0.83
N PHE A 612 15.90 33.77 0.46
CA PHE A 612 15.85 34.22 -0.91
C PHE A 612 17.22 34.74 -1.29
N LEU A 613 17.86 34.13 -2.30
CA LEU A 613 18.86 34.84 -3.08
C LEU A 613 18.11 35.87 -3.93
N GLU A 614 17.67 36.97 -3.32
CA GLU A 614 17.55 38.19 -4.10
C GLU A 614 18.93 38.45 -4.66
N ASN A 615 19.03 38.68 -5.97
CA ASN A 615 20.23 39.22 -6.58
C ASN A 615 20.57 40.53 -5.86
N SER A 616 21.42 40.46 -4.84
CA SER A 616 21.96 41.59 -4.10
C SER A 616 23.02 42.27 -4.96
N ALA A 617 22.58 42.83 -6.09
CA ALA A 617 23.34 43.76 -6.91
C ALA A 617 22.81 45.20 -6.77
N ALA A 618 21.87 45.45 -5.85
CA ALA A 618 21.22 46.76 -5.70
C ALA A 618 21.13 47.26 -4.26
N VAL A 619 22.08 46.93 -3.37
CA VAL A 619 22.23 47.64 -2.08
C VAL A 619 23.71 47.74 -1.67
N THR A 620 24.58 48.28 -2.53
CA THR A 620 25.92 48.75 -2.14
C THR A 620 26.43 49.86 -3.07
N SER A 621 25.72 50.99 -3.18
CA SER A 621 26.35 52.23 -3.68
C SER A 621 25.62 53.50 -3.24
N SER A 622 25.56 53.78 -1.94
CA SER A 622 25.17 55.12 -1.48
C SER A 622 25.68 55.43 -0.06
N MET A 623 26.96 55.09 0.20
CA MET A 623 27.67 55.49 1.42
C MET A 623 29.16 55.67 1.08
N LEU A 624 29.51 56.66 0.27
CA LEU A 624 30.90 57.15 0.14
C LEU A 624 30.94 58.47 -0.65
N SER A 625 30.51 59.57 -0.03
CA SER A 625 31.01 60.90 -0.38
C SER A 625 30.98 61.80 0.87
N LEU A 626 31.99 61.68 1.73
CA LEU A 626 32.32 62.71 2.72
C LEU A 626 33.79 63.13 2.55
N PHE A 627 33.96 64.42 2.19
CA PHE A 627 35.07 65.35 2.43
C PHE A 627 36.49 65.06 1.94
N THR A 628 36.97 65.95 1.06
CA THR A 628 38.04 66.98 1.24
C THR A 628 38.57 67.35 -0.17
N LEU A 629 38.76 68.60 -0.61
CA LEU A 629 39.61 69.71 -0.16
C LEU A 629 39.08 71.05 -0.78
N VAL A 630 38.97 72.16 -0.02
CA VAL A 630 39.88 73.35 -0.03
C VAL A 630 40.06 74.04 -1.40
N ILE A 631 39.45 75.22 -1.57
CA ILE A 631 40.06 76.58 -1.67
C ILE A 631 39.00 77.61 -1.29
#